data_AF-A0A936GFP0-F1
#
_entry.id   AF-A0A936GFP0-F1
#
_cell.length_a   1.000
_cell.length_b   1.000
_cell.length_c   1.000
_cell.angle_alpha   90.00
_cell.angle_beta   90.00
_cell.angle_gamma   90.00
#
_symmetry.space_group_name_H-M   'P 1'
#
loop_
_entity.id
_entity.type
_entity.pdbx_description
1 polymer ?
#
loop_
_entity_poly.entity_id
_entity_poly.type
_entity_poly.pdbx_seq_one_letter_code
_entity_poly.pdbx_strand_id
1 'polypeptide(L)'
;MGKISYQSNSVVESDGEAFLLSGTALDSMKNTNTRLLINTPWKEINDELLVSCSFADSVISQWSVFQAEAFYHYYTKKDLTQDEIAKQLSISQSSLSRRLHSGSLKNIELFENRFRNLIKSKNDF
;
A
#
# COMPACT_ATOMS: atom_id res chain seq x y z
N MET A 1 38.06 -10.45 -17.63
CA MET A 1 37.32 -10.03 -18.84
C MET A 1 36.08 -10.89 -18.92
N GLY A 2 34.90 -10.30 -18.73
CA GLY A 2 33.63 -11.01 -18.70
C GLY A 2 32.49 -10.04 -18.46
N LYS A 3 32.31 -9.12 -19.42
CA LYS A 3 31.19 -8.17 -19.47
C LYS A 3 30.01 -8.96 -20.02
N ILE A 4 28.96 -9.13 -19.24
CA ILE A 4 27.66 -9.54 -19.75
C ILE A 4 26.67 -8.45 -19.34
N SER A 5 26.51 -7.50 -20.25
CA SER A 5 25.37 -6.62 -20.32
C SER A 5 24.16 -7.47 -20.68
N TYR A 6 23.26 -7.70 -19.73
CA TYR A 6 21.92 -8.18 -20.04
C TYR A 6 20.92 -7.11 -19.59
N GLN A 7 20.60 -6.22 -20.52
CA GLN A 7 19.35 -5.47 -20.47
C GLN A 7 18.28 -6.42 -20.98
N SER A 8 17.55 -7.03 -20.06
CA SER A 8 16.36 -7.81 -20.39
C SER A 8 15.12 -7.00 -20.00
N ASN A 9 14.12 -7.04 -20.86
CA ASN A 9 12.85 -6.35 -20.69
C ASN A 9 12.23 -6.70 -19.31
N SER A 10 12.07 -5.66 -18.51
CA SER A 10 11.83 -5.57 -17.06
C SER A 10 10.60 -6.28 -16.49
N VAL A 11 9.92 -7.13 -17.25
CA VAL A 11 8.70 -7.81 -16.80
C VAL A 11 8.98 -9.28 -16.47
N VAL A 12 9.79 -9.98 -17.28
CA VAL A 12 10.00 -11.44 -17.12
C VAL A 12 11.03 -11.78 -16.04
N GLU A 13 12.09 -10.98 -15.89
CA GLU A 13 13.03 -11.11 -14.75
C GLU A 13 12.41 -10.63 -13.43
N SER A 14 11.57 -9.59 -13.51
CA SER A 14 10.86 -9.03 -12.36
C SER A 14 9.88 -10.03 -11.74
N ASP A 15 9.16 -10.81 -12.56
CA ASP A 15 8.29 -11.88 -12.04
C ASP A 15 9.08 -12.94 -11.25
N GLY A 16 10.30 -13.29 -11.68
CA GLY A 16 11.15 -14.24 -10.96
C GLY A 16 11.68 -13.68 -9.63
N GLU A 17 12.22 -12.46 -9.65
CA GLU A 17 12.79 -11.82 -8.47
C GLU A 17 11.71 -11.39 -7.47
N ALA A 18 10.60 -10.80 -7.92
CA ALA A 18 9.47 -10.43 -7.09
C ALA A 18 8.77 -11.66 -6.48
N PHE A 19 8.67 -12.78 -7.22
CA PHE A 19 8.12 -14.03 -6.67
C PHE A 19 9.01 -14.60 -5.56
N LEU A 20 10.33 -14.58 -5.74
CA LEU A 20 11.28 -15.03 -4.71
C LEU A 20 11.25 -14.13 -3.46
N LEU A 21 11.25 -12.81 -3.66
CA LEU A 21 11.19 -11.81 -2.61
C LEU A 21 9.87 -11.88 -1.83
N SER A 22 8.74 -12.03 -2.52
CA SER A 22 7.42 -12.13 -1.89
C SER A 22 7.23 -13.45 -1.13
N GLY A 23 7.73 -14.57 -1.64
CA GLY A 23 7.70 -15.85 -0.93
C GLY A 23 8.48 -15.80 0.39
N THR A 24 9.73 -15.31 0.34
CA THR A 24 10.59 -15.17 1.53
C THR A 24 9.99 -14.19 2.54
N ALA A 25 9.43 -13.08 2.07
CA ALA A 25 8.75 -12.10 2.91
C ALA A 25 7.50 -12.68 3.58
N LEU A 26 6.67 -13.44 2.84
CA LEU A 26 5.47 -14.06 3.36
C LEU A 26 5.77 -15.09 4.46
N ASP A 27 6.81 -15.90 4.29
CA ASP A 27 7.22 -16.85 5.33
C ASP A 27 7.75 -16.15 6.58
N SER A 28 8.44 -15.02 6.41
CA SER A 28 8.90 -14.19 7.53
C SER A 28 7.71 -13.56 8.28
N MET A 29 6.69 -13.08 7.56
CA MET A 29 5.49 -12.48 8.15
C MET A 29 4.71 -13.45 9.06
N LYS A 30 4.68 -14.75 8.74
CA LYS A 30 4.06 -15.78 9.59
C LYS A 30 4.70 -15.84 10.98
N ASN A 31 6.01 -15.62 11.05
CA ASN A 31 6.77 -15.71 12.30
C ASN A 31 6.73 -14.40 13.10
N THR A 32 6.56 -13.25 12.44
CA THR A 32 6.59 -11.92 13.08
C THR A 32 5.21 -11.33 13.35
N ASN A 33 4.13 -12.02 12.96
CA ASN A 33 2.75 -11.54 13.02
C ASN A 33 2.55 -10.18 12.29
N THR A 34 3.40 -9.90 11.30
CA THR A 34 3.33 -8.68 10.49
C THR A 34 2.24 -8.84 9.44
N ARG A 35 1.34 -7.87 9.30
CA ARG A 35 0.21 -7.95 8.35
C ARG A 35 0.42 -7.12 7.09
N LEU A 36 1.31 -6.13 7.14
CA LEU A 36 1.67 -5.28 6.02
C LEU A 36 3.19 -5.20 5.89
N LEU A 37 3.69 -5.61 4.73
CA LEU A 37 5.11 -5.51 4.38
C LEU A 37 5.21 -5.22 2.89
N ILE A 38 6.09 -4.29 2.53
CA ILE A 38 6.45 -4.00 1.15
C ILE A 38 7.93 -4.28 1.00
N ASN A 39 8.29 -5.12 0.02
CA ASN A 39 9.66 -5.47 -0.28
C ASN A 39 10.00 -5.01 -1.70
N THR A 40 11.17 -4.39 -1.87
CA THR A 40 11.67 -3.87 -3.13
C THR A 40 13.14 -4.30 -3.32
N PRO A 41 13.71 -4.19 -4.53
CA PRO A 41 15.14 -4.47 -4.74
C PRO A 41 16.09 -3.47 -4.04
N TRP A 42 15.59 -2.31 -3.63
CA TRP A 42 16.41 -1.24 -3.04
C TRP A 42 16.35 -1.25 -1.52
N LYS A 43 17.47 -1.59 -0.87
CA LYS A 43 17.56 -1.69 0.59
C LYS A 43 17.15 -0.40 1.29
N GLU A 44 17.55 0.76 0.77
CA GLU A 44 17.24 2.05 1.41
C GLU A 44 15.74 2.34 1.41
N ILE A 45 15.01 1.89 0.37
CA ILE A 45 13.55 2.01 0.31
C ILE A 45 12.90 1.03 1.28
N ASN A 46 13.41 -0.20 1.38
CA ASN A 46 12.88 -1.19 2.32
C ASN A 46 13.01 -0.73 3.78
N ASP A 47 14.16 -0.15 4.15
CA ASP A 47 14.38 0.36 5.50
C ASP A 47 13.38 1.48 5.86
N GLU A 48 13.08 2.38 4.93
CA GLU A 48 12.08 3.44 5.11
C GLU A 48 10.64 2.88 5.16
N LEU A 49 10.31 1.98 4.24
CA LEU A 49 8.98 1.39 4.13
C LEU A 49 8.68 0.46 5.29
N LEU A 50 9.66 -0.19 5.92
CA LEU A 50 9.47 -1.02 7.10
C LEU A 50 8.80 -0.22 8.23
N VAL A 51 9.34 0.96 8.54
CA VAL A 51 8.79 1.85 9.57
C VAL A 51 7.40 2.33 9.16
N SER A 52 7.28 2.82 7.92
CA SER A 52 6.03 3.39 7.41
C SER A 52 4.89 2.37 7.35
N CYS A 53 5.18 1.13 6.92
CA CYS A 53 4.22 0.03 6.90
C CYS A 53 3.78 -0.37 8.31
N SER A 54 4.69 -0.38 9.29
CA SER A 54 4.34 -0.68 10.69
C SER A 54 3.33 0.32 11.26
N PHE A 55 3.50 1.61 10.99
CA PHE A 55 2.53 2.64 11.39
C PHE A 55 1.22 2.52 10.61
N ALA A 56 1.26 2.32 9.30
CA ALA A 56 0.06 2.14 8.48
C ALA A 56 -0.75 0.90 8.94
N ASP A 57 -0.08 -0.21 9.21
CA ASP A 57 -0.71 -1.44 9.72
C ASP A 57 -1.37 -1.21 11.07
N SER A 58 -0.72 -0.46 11.97
CA SER A 58 -1.29 -0.11 13.27
C SER A 58 -2.57 0.70 13.15
N VAL A 59 -2.69 1.57 12.14
CA VAL A 59 -3.92 2.32 11.83
C VAL A 59 -4.99 1.40 11.23
N ILE A 60 -4.63 0.64 10.19
CA ILE A 60 -5.57 -0.23 9.45
C ILE A 60 -6.13 -1.32 10.35
N SER A 61 -5.30 -1.91 11.21
CA SER A 61 -5.69 -2.97 12.14
C SER A 61 -6.67 -2.51 13.23
N GLN A 62 -6.84 -1.20 13.42
CA GLN A 62 -7.81 -0.62 14.36
C GLN A 62 -9.14 -0.24 13.69
N TRP A 63 -9.27 -0.40 12.37
CA TRP A 63 -10.51 -0.06 11.69
C TRP A 63 -11.65 -0.97 12.14
N SER A 64 -12.78 -0.35 12.50
CA SER A 64 -14.05 -1.04 12.55
C SER A 64 -14.47 -1.51 11.16
N VAL A 65 -15.37 -2.49 11.10
CA VAL A 65 -15.94 -2.99 9.82
C VAL A 65 -16.52 -1.84 8.97
N PHE A 66 -17.19 -0.88 9.60
CA PHE A 66 -17.75 0.29 8.92
C PHE A 66 -16.70 1.25 8.35
N GLN A 67 -15.54 1.36 9.02
CA GLN A 67 -14.43 2.14 8.48
C GLN A 67 -13.78 1.38 7.32
N ALA A 68 -13.48 0.09 7.48
CA ALA A 68 -12.92 -0.72 6.41
C ALA A 68 -13.80 -0.69 5.14
N GLU A 69 -15.12 -0.78 5.28
CA GLU A 69 -16.08 -0.61 4.19
C GLU A 69 -15.98 0.79 3.54
N ALA A 70 -15.98 1.86 4.34
CA ALA A 70 -15.84 3.22 3.83
C ALA A 70 -14.53 3.42 3.02
N PHE A 71 -13.41 2.92 3.56
CA PHE A 71 -12.11 2.98 2.89
C PHE A 71 -12.06 2.13 1.62
N TYR A 72 -12.67 0.94 1.63
CA TYR A 72 -12.79 0.10 0.43
C TYR A 72 -13.51 0.84 -0.70
N HIS A 73 -14.68 1.44 -0.42
CA HIS A 73 -15.41 2.20 -1.44
C HIS A 73 -14.63 3.44 -1.88
N TYR A 74 -14.02 4.18 -0.94
CA TYR A 74 -13.20 5.35 -1.26
C TYR A 74 -12.06 5.03 -2.23
N TYR A 75 -11.33 3.92 -2.02
CA TYR A 75 -10.20 3.55 -2.87
C TYR A 75 -10.59 2.85 -4.17
N THR A 76 -11.71 2.12 -4.20
CA THR A 76 -12.15 1.37 -5.39
C THR A 76 -13.05 2.17 -6.33
N LYS A 77 -13.69 3.24 -5.85
CA LYS A 77 -14.62 4.08 -6.63
C LYS A 77 -14.07 5.49 -6.81
N LYS A 78 -12.88 5.59 -7.38
CA LYS A 78 -12.13 6.87 -7.51
C LYS A 78 -12.86 7.96 -8.33
N ASP A 79 -13.76 7.55 -9.22
CA ASP A 79 -14.55 8.48 -10.05
C ASP A 79 -15.78 9.04 -9.32
N LEU A 80 -16.11 8.50 -8.14
CA LEU A 80 -17.26 8.92 -7.35
C LEU A 80 -16.85 9.91 -6.25
N THR A 81 -17.72 10.88 -6.03
CA THR A 81 -17.65 11.79 -4.88
C THR A 81 -18.01 11.06 -3.58
N GLN A 82 -17.61 11.63 -2.43
CA GLN A 82 -18.04 11.11 -1.13
C GLN A 82 -19.58 11.12 -0.97
N ASP A 83 -20.29 12.08 -1.58
CA ASP A 83 -21.75 12.11 -1.58
C ASP A 83 -22.34 10.90 -2.33
N GLU A 84 -21.77 10.54 -3.48
CA GLU A 84 -22.21 9.38 -4.26
C GLU A 84 -21.91 8.05 -3.57
N ILE A 85 -20.73 7.93 -2.95
CA ILE A 85 -20.38 6.76 -2.12
C ILE A 85 -21.34 6.66 -0.92
N ALA A 86 -21.65 7.77 -0.25
CA ALA A 86 -22.56 7.77 0.88
C ALA A 86 -23.98 7.33 0.49
N LYS A 87 -24.46 7.76 -0.69
CA LYS A 87 -25.73 7.29 -1.26
C LYS A 87 -25.72 5.78 -1.51
N GLN A 88 -24.64 5.21 -2.05
CA GLN A 88 -24.52 3.75 -2.26
C GLN A 88 -24.57 2.98 -0.93
N LEU A 89 -23.96 3.52 0.11
CA LEU A 89 -23.97 2.93 1.45
C LEU A 89 -25.23 3.24 2.26
N SER A 90 -26.20 3.96 1.69
CA SER A 90 -27.42 4.41 2.38
C SER A 90 -27.14 5.16 3.70
N ILE A 91 -26.10 6.00 3.71
CA ILE A 91 -25.72 6.85 4.86
C ILE A 91 -25.62 8.32 4.43
N SER A 92 -25.53 9.24 5.40
CA SER A 92 -25.22 10.64 5.09
C SER A 92 -23.75 10.80 4.68
N GLN A 93 -23.46 11.78 3.84
CA GLN A 93 -22.06 12.10 3.50
C GLN A 93 -21.25 12.52 4.72
N SER A 94 -21.85 13.23 5.68
CA SER A 94 -21.20 13.54 6.96
C SER A 94 -20.81 12.29 7.75
N SER A 95 -21.62 11.22 7.68
CA SER A 95 -21.31 9.93 8.30
C SER A 95 -20.14 9.24 7.60
N LEU A 96 -20.12 9.26 6.26
CA LEU A 96 -19.00 8.71 5.48
C LEU A 96 -17.70 9.48 5.78
N SER A 97 -17.74 10.81 5.69
CA SER A 97 -16.61 11.69 5.98
C SER A 97 -16.07 11.45 7.40
N ARG A 98 -16.96 11.31 8.39
CA ARG A 98 -16.57 10.96 9.76
C ARG A 98 -15.86 9.61 9.84
N ARG A 99 -16.36 8.56 9.16
CA ARG A 99 -15.72 7.22 9.14
C ARG A 99 -14.31 7.29 8.53
N LEU A 100 -14.15 7.99 7.41
CA LEU A 100 -12.85 8.18 6.75
C LEU A 100 -11.89 8.98 7.63
N HIS A 101 -12.37 10.08 8.21
CA HIS A 101 -11.58 10.93 9.08
C HIS A 101 -11.12 10.19 10.35
N SER A 102 -12.04 9.52 11.05
CA SER A 102 -11.71 8.76 12.27
C SER A 102 -10.86 7.52 11.99
N GLY A 103 -10.86 7.01 10.75
CA GLY A 103 -9.92 5.99 10.30
C GLY A 103 -8.58 6.54 9.81
N SER A 104 -8.31 7.84 10.03
CA SER A 104 -7.05 8.50 9.68
C SER A 104 -6.73 8.51 8.19
N LEU A 105 -7.73 8.80 7.34
CA LEU A 105 -7.59 8.85 5.88
C LEU A 105 -6.35 9.66 5.43
N LYS A 106 -6.15 10.84 6.01
CA LYS A 106 -5.01 11.71 5.68
C LYS A 106 -3.64 11.04 5.89
N ASN A 107 -3.50 10.23 6.94
CA ASN A 107 -2.24 9.52 7.22
C ASN A 107 -2.02 8.39 6.22
N ILE A 108 -3.08 7.68 5.85
CA ILE A 108 -3.00 6.61 4.83
C ILE A 108 -2.71 7.21 3.44
N GLU A 109 -3.32 8.34 3.09
CA GLU A 109 -2.98 9.08 1.86
C GLU A 109 -1.54 9.58 1.87
N LEU A 110 -1.03 10.06 3.01
CA LEU A 110 0.38 10.45 3.13
C LEU A 110 1.33 9.26 2.91
N PHE A 111 1.03 8.13 3.54
CA PHE A 111 1.76 6.87 3.35
C PHE A 111 1.76 6.44 1.88
N GLU A 112 0.58 6.41 1.26
CA GLU A 112 0.41 6.00 -0.14
C GLU A 112 1.15 6.92 -1.11
N ASN A 113 1.07 8.24 -0.91
CA ASN A 113 1.80 9.22 -1.71
C ASN A 113 3.31 9.07 -1.55
N ARG A 114 3.81 8.85 -0.32
CA ARG A 114 5.24 8.65 -0.09
C ARG A 114 5.74 7.38 -0.78
N PHE A 115 5.01 6.27 -0.64
CA PHE A 115 5.31 5.03 -1.35
C PHE A 115 5.40 5.26 -2.86
N ARG A 116 4.40 5.92 -3.47
CA ARG A 116 4.42 6.23 -4.92
C ARG A 116 5.64 7.05 -5.34
N ASN A 117 6.01 8.05 -4.54
CA ASN A 117 7.14 8.92 -4.86
C ASN A 117 8.48 8.17 -4.78
N LEU A 118 8.67 7.31 -3.77
CA LEU A 118 9.87 6.47 -3.64
C LEU A 118 10.05 5.57 -4.85
N ILE A 119 8.99 4.86 -5.28
CA ILE A 119 9.06 3.95 -6.42
C ILE A 119 9.30 4.72 -7.73
N LYS A 120 8.62 5.85 -7.95
CA LYS A 120 8.86 6.69 -9.14
C LYS A 120 10.31 7.17 -9.22
N SER A 121 10.87 7.65 -8.12
CA SER A 121 12.26 8.12 -8.08
C SER A 121 13.32 7.08 -8.44
N LYS A 122 12.98 5.78 -8.41
CA LYS A 122 13.87 4.68 -8.81
C LYS A 122 13.61 4.18 -10.23
N ASN A 123 12.41 4.39 -10.77
CA ASN A 123 12.07 4.05 -12.15
C ASN A 123 12.47 5.13 -13.16
N ASP A 124 12.83 6.32 -12.69
CA ASP A 124 13.31 7.44 -13.52
C ASP A 124 14.84 7.38 -13.79
N PHE A 125 15.50 6.25 -13.48
CA PHE A 125 16.91 5.93 -13.77
C PHE A 125 17.03 4.60 -14.51
#